data_AF-A0A957NAB6-F1
#
_entry.id   AF-A0A957NAB6-F1
#
_cell.length_a   1.000
_cell.length_b   1.000
_cell.length_c   1.000
_cell.angle_alpha   90.00
_cell.angle_beta   90.00
_cell.angle_gamma   90.00
#
_symmetry.space_group_name_H-M   'P 1'
#
loop_
_entity.id
_entity.type
_entity.pdbx_description
1 polymer ?
#
loop_
_entity_poly.entity_id
_entity_poly.type
_entity_poly.pdbx_seq_one_letter_code
_entity_poly.pdbx_strand_id
1 'polypeptide(L)'
;SLRNSGADAWTSLRAYVDGMKDDQTEIYYVLGEDLRSVARSPHLDSFRKHDIDVLYLVDPIDGFMVSMLREFDGKPLRNIDDAGLDLPAGDDESTAEDTPPVDEGELDDLMARFRSVLGDRIVDVRTSKTLVSSPCRLVTPEDNYDRDLQRLRRLMEEDYEDPKKILEINRSHPLVANVAHLLHTDAANPLIDVTVEQLFANAQLLDGIQPSPADMVERVQKLMEAAVASKSQGDA
;
A
#
# COMPACT_ATOMS: atom_id res chain seq x y z
N SER A 1 -11.13 8.19 -16.57
CA SER A 1 -9.88 7.72 -15.94
C SER A 1 -8.86 8.83 -15.97
N LEU A 2 -8.13 9.06 -14.88
CA LEU A 2 -7.13 10.13 -14.75
C LEU A 2 -5.72 9.54 -14.78
N ARG A 3 -4.78 10.27 -15.40
CA ARG A 3 -3.35 9.90 -15.49
C ARG A 3 -2.65 10.12 -14.15
N ASN A 4 -1.50 9.45 -14.00
CA ASN A 4 -0.49 9.67 -12.95
C ASN A 4 0.12 11.11 -12.96
N SER A 5 -0.27 11.97 -13.92
CA SER A 5 0.38 13.26 -14.21
C SER A 5 -0.28 14.50 -13.60
N GLY A 6 -1.00 14.39 -12.48
CA GLY A 6 -1.51 15.55 -11.73
C GLY A 6 -2.48 16.48 -12.48
N ALA A 7 -3.07 16.03 -13.59
CA ALA A 7 -4.06 16.80 -14.33
C ALA A 7 -5.44 16.18 -14.11
N ASP A 8 -6.40 16.99 -13.65
CA ASP A 8 -7.84 16.68 -13.48
C ASP A 8 -8.56 16.39 -14.83
N ALA A 9 -7.90 15.74 -15.79
CA ALA A 9 -8.38 15.46 -17.13
C ALA A 9 -8.63 13.97 -17.39
N TRP A 10 -9.88 13.65 -17.76
CA TRP A 10 -10.27 12.33 -18.24
C TRP A 10 -9.44 11.91 -19.47
N THR A 11 -8.90 10.69 -19.46
CA THR A 11 -8.26 10.02 -20.58
C THR A 11 -9.11 8.86 -21.10
N SER A 12 -8.94 8.54 -22.39
CA SER A 12 -9.52 7.35 -23.02
C SER A 12 -8.52 6.18 -22.97
N LEU A 13 -9.01 4.94 -23.09
CA LEU A 13 -8.14 3.77 -23.20
C LEU A 13 -7.24 3.85 -24.43
N ARG A 14 -7.74 4.42 -25.54
CA ARG A 14 -6.94 4.68 -26.75
C ARG A 14 -5.74 5.58 -26.43
N ALA A 15 -5.98 6.71 -25.76
CA ALA A 15 -4.93 7.65 -25.39
C ALA A 15 -3.94 7.07 -24.38
N TYR A 16 -4.39 6.17 -23.50
CA TYR A 16 -3.48 5.39 -22.64
C TYR A 16 -2.57 4.50 -23.49
N VAL A 17 -3.14 3.69 -24.38
CA VAL A 17 -2.39 2.77 -25.25
C VAL A 17 -1.37 3.51 -26.12
N ASP A 18 -1.77 4.65 -26.70
CA ASP A 18 -0.88 5.48 -27.53
C ASP A 18 0.30 6.09 -26.72
N GLY A 19 0.19 6.15 -25.38
CA GLY A 19 1.22 6.68 -24.47
C GLY A 19 1.97 5.62 -23.66
N MET A 20 1.75 4.33 -23.93
CA MET A 20 2.45 3.24 -23.25
C MET A 20 3.93 3.20 -23.62
N LYS A 21 4.77 2.66 -22.73
CA LYS A 21 6.17 2.36 -23.05
C LYS A 21 6.26 1.21 -24.06
N ASP A 22 7.34 1.18 -24.84
CA ASP A 22 7.54 0.19 -25.90
C ASP A 22 7.53 -1.26 -25.40
N ASP A 23 7.99 -1.51 -24.18
CA ASP A 23 8.02 -2.81 -23.52
C ASP A 23 6.80 -3.09 -22.63
N GLN A 24 5.87 -2.15 -22.53
CA GLN A 24 4.66 -2.30 -21.73
C GLN A 24 3.60 -3.12 -22.49
N THR A 25 3.24 -4.27 -21.94
CA THR A 25 2.26 -5.20 -22.54
C THR A 25 0.86 -5.05 -21.94
N GLU A 26 0.73 -4.47 -20.75
CA GLU A 26 -0.50 -4.45 -19.96
C GLU A 26 -0.98 -3.02 -19.66
N ILE A 27 -2.31 -2.85 -19.49
CA ILE A 27 -2.93 -1.59 -19.07
C ILE A 27 -3.12 -1.65 -17.56
N TYR A 28 -2.44 -0.77 -16.83
CA TYR A 28 -2.48 -0.76 -15.38
C TYR A 28 -3.59 0.16 -14.85
N TYR A 29 -4.32 -0.33 -13.85
CA TYR A 29 -5.36 0.43 -13.17
C TYR A 29 -5.33 0.18 -11.66
N VAL A 30 -5.96 1.10 -10.92
CA VAL A 30 -6.15 1.00 -9.48
C VAL A 30 -7.56 1.42 -9.13
N LEU A 31 -8.17 0.68 -8.22
CA LEU A 31 -9.48 1.00 -7.67
C LEU A 31 -9.31 1.72 -6.33
N GLY A 32 -10.13 2.73 -6.05
CA GLY A 32 -10.15 3.35 -4.73
C GLY A 32 -11.38 4.21 -4.49
N GLU A 33 -11.47 4.80 -3.30
CA GLU A 33 -12.66 5.57 -2.91
C GLU A 33 -12.75 6.93 -3.58
N ASP A 34 -11.59 7.59 -3.69
CA ASP A 34 -11.46 8.92 -4.26
C ASP A 34 -10.05 9.14 -4.84
N LEU A 35 -9.92 10.18 -5.66
CA LEU A 35 -8.68 10.46 -6.38
C LEU A 35 -7.51 10.81 -5.47
N ARG A 36 -7.75 11.43 -4.32
CA ARG A 36 -6.67 11.82 -3.40
C ARG A 36 -6.12 10.59 -2.70
N SER A 37 -6.99 9.68 -2.29
CA SER A 37 -6.60 8.41 -1.66
C SER A 37 -5.83 7.54 -2.65
N VAL A 38 -6.36 7.36 -3.87
CA VAL A 38 -5.67 6.62 -4.94
C VAL A 38 -4.33 7.26 -5.28
N ALA A 39 -4.27 8.58 -5.46
CA ALA A 39 -3.01 9.29 -5.75
C ALA A 39 -2.00 9.25 -4.59
N ARG A 40 -2.35 8.71 -3.43
CA ARG A 40 -1.43 8.47 -2.32
C ARG A 40 -1.22 6.99 -2.04
N SER A 41 -1.80 6.12 -2.88
CA SER A 41 -1.69 4.68 -2.72
C SER A 41 -0.24 4.23 -2.81
N PRO A 42 0.23 3.38 -1.88
CA PRO A 42 1.58 2.82 -1.91
C PRO A 42 1.78 1.89 -3.11
N HIS A 43 0.69 1.39 -3.71
CA HIS A 43 0.75 0.55 -4.91
C HIS A 43 1.29 1.30 -6.13
N LEU A 44 1.26 2.64 -6.11
CA LEU A 44 1.80 3.47 -7.20
C LEU A 44 3.31 3.70 -7.13
N ASP A 45 3.98 3.35 -6.03
CA ASP A 45 5.40 3.68 -5.83
C ASP A 45 6.28 3.17 -6.98
N SER A 46 6.15 1.88 -7.32
CA SER A 46 6.94 1.30 -8.39
C SER A 46 6.56 1.87 -9.77
N PHE A 47 5.27 2.10 -10.03
CA PHE A 47 4.81 2.69 -11.30
C PHE A 47 5.33 4.10 -11.49
N ARG A 48 5.41 4.90 -10.43
CA ARG A 48 6.04 6.23 -10.47
C ARG A 48 7.52 6.16 -10.73
N LYS A 49 8.24 5.26 -10.04
CA LYS A 49 9.67 5.05 -10.27
C LYS A 49 9.95 4.70 -11.73
N HIS A 50 9.09 3.87 -12.30
CA HIS A 50 9.22 3.39 -13.68
C HIS A 50 8.56 4.32 -14.70
N ASP A 51 8.02 5.48 -14.31
CA ASP A 51 7.27 6.41 -15.18
C ASP A 51 6.19 5.71 -16.04
N ILE A 52 5.45 4.79 -15.41
CA ILE A 52 4.34 4.05 -16.04
C ILE A 52 3.02 4.72 -15.63
N ASP A 53 2.18 4.98 -16.63
CA ASP A 53 0.83 5.49 -16.39
C ASP A 53 -0.06 4.44 -15.72
N VAL A 54 -0.88 4.88 -14.77
CA VAL A 54 -1.91 4.06 -14.12
C VAL A 54 -3.26 4.76 -14.22
N LEU A 55 -4.29 4.01 -14.60
CA LEU A 55 -5.67 4.48 -14.66
C LEU A 55 -6.28 4.52 -13.25
N TYR A 56 -6.69 5.70 -12.80
CA TYR A 56 -7.41 5.84 -11.53
C TYR A 56 -8.91 5.63 -11.74
N LEU A 57 -9.45 4.61 -11.09
CA LEU A 57 -10.84 4.18 -11.15
C LEU A 57 -11.46 4.34 -9.75
N VAL A 58 -12.33 5.33 -9.60
CA VAL A 58 -12.85 5.76 -8.30
C VAL A 58 -14.36 5.72 -8.20
N ASP A 59 -15.07 5.37 -9.27
CA ASP A 59 -16.51 5.14 -9.22
C ASP A 59 -16.82 3.75 -8.66
N PRO A 60 -17.81 3.59 -7.76
CA PRO A 60 -18.23 2.28 -7.26
C PRO A 60 -18.49 1.22 -8.35
N ILE A 61 -18.95 1.62 -9.54
CA ILE A 61 -19.23 0.68 -10.63
C ILE A 61 -17.97 0.30 -11.44
N ASP A 62 -16.85 1.01 -11.26
CA ASP A 62 -15.63 0.76 -12.04
C ASP A 62 -15.11 -0.67 -11.83
N GLY A 63 -15.22 -1.20 -10.61
CA GLY A 63 -14.86 -2.59 -10.29
C GLY A 63 -15.64 -3.62 -11.11
N PHE A 64 -16.95 -3.39 -11.27
CA PHE A 64 -17.79 -4.21 -12.14
C PHE A 64 -17.38 -4.06 -13.61
N MET A 65 -17.10 -2.83 -14.07
CA MET A 65 -16.65 -2.58 -15.43
C MET A 65 -15.36 -3.35 -15.76
N VAL A 66 -14.31 -3.27 -14.93
CA VAL A 66 -13.02 -3.94 -15.22
C VAL A 66 -13.11 -5.47 -15.12
N SER A 67 -14.03 -6.00 -14.30
CA SER A 67 -14.29 -7.45 -14.27
C SER A 67 -14.81 -7.99 -15.62
N MET A 68 -15.51 -7.14 -16.37
CA MET A 68 -16.08 -7.45 -17.69
C MET A 68 -15.11 -7.05 -18.82
N LEU A 69 -14.43 -5.92 -18.68
CA LEU A 69 -13.47 -5.39 -19.65
C LEU A 69 -12.05 -5.90 -19.32
N ARG A 70 -11.77 -7.15 -19.69
CA ARG A 70 -10.49 -7.80 -19.39
C ARG A 70 -9.33 -7.37 -20.29
N GLU A 71 -9.63 -6.90 -21.49
CA GLU A 71 -8.63 -6.47 -22.47
C GLU A 71 -9.13 -5.29 -23.32
N PHE A 72 -8.19 -4.50 -23.83
CA PHE A 72 -8.44 -3.45 -24.81
C PHE A 72 -7.28 -3.41 -25.81
N ASP A 73 -7.59 -3.42 -27.11
CA ASP A 73 -6.60 -3.43 -28.19
C ASP A 73 -5.53 -4.55 -28.06
N GLY A 74 -5.96 -5.74 -27.59
CA GLY A 74 -5.10 -6.90 -27.35
C GLY A 74 -4.22 -6.80 -26.10
N LYS A 75 -4.40 -5.77 -25.27
CA LYS A 75 -3.65 -5.56 -24.03
C LYS A 75 -4.53 -5.87 -22.81
N PRO A 76 -4.13 -6.78 -21.92
CA PRO A 76 -4.91 -7.11 -20.73
C PRO A 76 -4.90 -5.94 -19.73
N LEU A 77 -6.00 -5.78 -18.99
CA LEU A 77 -6.09 -4.85 -17.87
C LEU A 77 -5.59 -5.55 -16.59
N ARG A 78 -4.73 -4.87 -15.82
CA ARG A 78 -4.16 -5.38 -14.56
C ARG A 78 -4.36 -4.40 -13.42
N ASN A 79 -4.83 -4.92 -12.30
CA ASN A 79 -4.91 -4.17 -11.06
C ASN A 79 -3.50 -4.08 -10.44
N ILE A 80 -3.04 -2.88 -10.10
CA ILE A 80 -1.72 -2.66 -9.51
C ILE A 80 -1.56 -3.22 -8.09
N ASP A 81 -2.67 -3.55 -7.44
CA ASP A 81 -2.68 -4.13 -6.11
C ASP A 81 -2.42 -5.66 -6.13
N ASP A 82 -2.30 -6.25 -7.33
CA ASP A 82 -2.02 -7.67 -7.54
C ASP A 82 -0.60 -8.07 -7.14
N ALA A 83 -0.49 -9.28 -6.61
CA ALA A 83 0.81 -9.88 -6.36
C ALA A 83 1.47 -10.26 -7.70
N GLY A 84 2.81 -10.20 -7.75
CA GLY A 84 3.56 -10.72 -8.89
C GLY A 84 3.53 -9.85 -10.15
N LEU A 85 3.27 -8.55 -10.04
CA LEU A 85 3.40 -7.63 -11.16
C LEU A 85 4.87 -7.46 -11.56
N ASP A 86 5.22 -7.97 -12.74
CA ASP A 86 6.52 -7.73 -13.37
C ASP A 86 6.43 -6.42 -14.15
N LEU A 87 7.12 -5.40 -13.64
CA LEU A 87 7.19 -4.11 -14.32
C LEU A 87 8.36 -4.09 -15.31
N PRO A 88 8.20 -3.42 -16.47
CA PRO A 88 9.30 -3.18 -17.38
C PRO A 88 10.45 -2.47 -16.67
N ALA A 89 11.69 -2.65 -17.14
CA ALA A 89 12.87 -2.14 -16.45
C ALA A 89 12.83 -0.60 -16.35
N GLY A 90 13.01 -0.08 -15.15
CA GLY A 90 12.98 1.36 -14.87
C GLY A 90 14.37 1.95 -14.88
N ASP A 91 14.45 3.24 -15.18
CA ASP A 91 15.67 4.00 -14.88
C ASP A 91 15.87 4.02 -13.36
N ASP A 92 17.03 3.52 -12.95
CA ASP A 92 17.38 3.29 -11.55
C ASP A 92 17.83 4.59 -10.88
N GLU A 93 16.97 5.62 -10.89
CA GLU A 93 17.15 6.84 -10.11
C GLU A 93 16.22 6.83 -8.90
N SER A 94 16.47 5.91 -7.96
CA SER A 94 15.97 6.13 -6.60
C SER A 94 16.93 7.04 -5.86
N THR A 95 16.47 8.24 -5.51
CA THR A 95 17.00 9.00 -4.37
C THR A 95 16.74 8.21 -3.09
N ALA A 96 17.63 7.27 -2.78
CA ALA A 96 17.70 6.69 -1.45
C ALA A 96 18.16 7.81 -0.50
N GLU A 97 17.31 8.23 0.43
CA GLU A 97 17.74 8.99 1.59
C GLU A 97 18.76 8.17 2.40
N ASP A 98 19.65 8.86 3.12
CA ASP A 98 20.88 8.39 3.79
C ASP A 98 20.75 7.24 4.82
N THR A 99 19.59 6.59 4.95
CA THR A 99 19.41 5.46 5.87
C THR A 99 19.65 4.13 5.16
N PRO A 100 20.65 3.33 5.57
CA PRO A 100 20.85 2.00 4.99
C PRO A 100 19.61 1.13 5.24
N PRO A 101 19.26 0.24 4.29
CA PRO A 101 18.14 -0.66 4.49
C PRO A 101 18.37 -1.54 5.71
N VAL A 102 17.29 -1.86 6.42
CA VAL A 102 17.32 -2.75 7.59
C VAL A 102 17.97 -4.09 7.20
N ASP A 103 18.79 -4.64 8.10
CA ASP A 103 19.39 -5.96 7.94
C ASP A 103 18.33 -7.05 7.83
N GLU A 104 18.62 -8.14 7.12
CA GLU A 104 17.64 -9.20 6.89
C GLU A 104 17.20 -9.86 8.21
N GLY A 105 18.11 -10.07 9.15
CA GLY A 105 17.78 -10.65 10.45
C GLY A 105 16.90 -9.72 11.30
N GLU A 106 17.25 -8.43 11.37
CA GLU A 106 16.45 -7.44 12.11
C GLU A 106 15.05 -7.26 11.51
N LEU A 107 14.95 -7.33 10.19
CA LEU A 107 13.69 -7.26 9.47
C LEU A 107 12.83 -8.51 9.72
N ASP A 108 13.42 -9.70 9.75
CA ASP A 108 12.72 -10.95 10.04
C ASP A 108 12.12 -10.94 11.46
N ASP A 109 12.87 -10.45 12.45
CA ASP A 109 12.39 -10.27 13.82
C ASP A 109 11.23 -9.27 13.88
N LEU A 110 11.35 -8.16 13.15
CA LEU A 110 10.26 -7.19 13.05
C LEU A 110 9.02 -7.81 12.38
N MET A 111 9.17 -8.53 11.27
CA MET A 111 8.05 -9.20 10.60
C MET A 111 7.41 -10.27 11.51
N ALA A 112 8.19 -10.97 12.32
CA ALA A 112 7.67 -11.88 13.35
C ALA A 112 6.84 -11.13 14.40
N ARG A 113 7.29 -9.94 14.84
CA ARG A 113 6.52 -9.08 15.73
C ARG A 113 5.21 -8.62 15.09
N PHE A 114 5.22 -8.20 13.83
CA PHE A 114 4.01 -7.86 13.09
C PHE A 114 3.01 -9.04 13.03
N ARG A 115 3.47 -10.25 12.72
CA ARG A 115 2.62 -11.45 12.74
C ARG A 115 2.02 -11.70 14.12
N SER A 116 2.80 -11.55 15.18
CA SER A 116 2.32 -11.73 16.55
C SER A 116 1.26 -10.72 16.96
N VAL A 117 1.43 -9.45 16.58
CA VAL A 117 0.49 -8.36 16.95
C VAL A 117 -0.79 -8.46 16.11
N LEU A 118 -0.64 -8.59 14.79
CA LEU A 118 -1.78 -8.57 13.87
C LEU A 118 -2.56 -9.89 13.87
N GLY A 119 -1.88 -11.00 14.17
CA GLY A 119 -2.49 -12.31 14.36
C GLY A 119 -3.29 -12.75 13.15
N ASP A 120 -4.54 -13.11 13.38
CA ASP A 120 -5.43 -13.62 12.35
C ASP A 120 -6.01 -12.52 11.45
N ARG A 121 -5.72 -11.23 11.64
CA ARG A 121 -6.21 -10.13 10.79
C ARG A 121 -5.49 -10.04 9.44
N ILE A 122 -4.38 -10.75 9.28
CA ILE A 122 -3.59 -10.82 8.05
C ILE A 122 -3.37 -12.28 7.64
N VAL A 123 -3.00 -12.49 6.38
CA VAL A 123 -2.57 -13.79 5.87
C VAL A 123 -1.11 -14.04 6.23
N ASP A 124 -0.25 -13.07 5.95
CA ASP A 124 1.19 -13.13 6.22
C ASP A 124 1.82 -11.72 6.17
N VAL A 125 3.08 -11.61 6.58
CA VAL A 125 3.93 -10.42 6.44
C VAL A 125 5.13 -10.76 5.57
N ARG A 126 5.48 -9.94 4.58
CA ARG A 126 6.65 -10.17 3.73
C ARG A 126 7.41 -8.90 3.40
N THR A 127 8.67 -9.03 2.99
CA THR A 127 9.44 -7.91 2.45
C THR A 127 8.86 -7.48 1.10
N SER A 128 8.63 -6.18 0.93
CA SER A 128 8.22 -5.63 -0.36
C SER A 128 9.39 -5.52 -1.33
N LYS A 129 9.10 -5.71 -2.61
CA LYS A 129 10.03 -5.45 -3.73
C LYS A 129 9.69 -4.19 -4.52
N THR A 130 8.52 -3.60 -4.26
CA THR A 130 7.91 -2.55 -5.09
C THR A 130 7.72 -1.23 -4.35
N LEU A 131 7.71 -1.26 -3.02
CA LEU A 131 7.63 -0.06 -2.19
C LEU A 131 8.92 0.76 -2.32
N VAL A 132 8.77 2.07 -2.44
CA VAL A 132 9.88 3.02 -2.51
C VAL A 132 9.80 3.99 -1.34
N SER A 133 8.70 4.76 -1.28
CA SER A 133 8.50 5.86 -0.33
C SER A 133 7.56 5.51 0.81
N SER A 134 6.73 4.47 0.65
CA SER A 134 5.77 4.07 1.68
C SER A 134 6.32 2.98 2.59
N PRO A 135 5.95 2.95 3.90
CA PRO A 135 6.50 1.99 4.87
C PRO A 135 5.94 0.57 4.68
N CYS A 136 4.68 0.45 4.27
CA CYS A 136 4.01 -0.83 4.05
C CYS A 136 2.82 -0.69 3.09
N ARG A 137 2.32 -1.82 2.57
CA ARG A 137 1.09 -1.92 1.79
C ARG A 137 0.36 -3.24 2.02
N LEU A 138 -0.94 -3.28 1.73
CA LEU A 138 -1.74 -4.51 1.79
C LEU A 138 -1.91 -5.09 0.38
N VAL A 139 -1.60 -6.37 0.21
CA VAL A 139 -1.70 -7.07 -1.07
C VAL A 139 -2.72 -8.18 -0.94
N THR A 140 -3.64 -8.30 -1.90
CA THR A 140 -4.55 -9.47 -1.92
C THR A 140 -3.80 -10.69 -2.47
N PRO A 141 -3.98 -11.86 -1.84
CA PRO A 141 -3.48 -13.12 -2.40
C PRO A 141 -4.03 -13.40 -3.80
N GLU A 142 -3.26 -14.14 -4.61
CA GLU A 142 -3.55 -14.43 -6.04
C GLU A 142 -4.90 -15.16 -6.25
N ASP A 143 -5.38 -15.93 -5.29
CA ASP A 143 -6.61 -16.75 -5.43
C ASP A 143 -7.93 -15.97 -5.24
N ASN A 144 -7.89 -14.64 -5.11
CA ASN A 144 -9.08 -13.85 -4.80
C ASN A 144 -9.76 -13.26 -6.05
N TYR A 145 -10.55 -14.10 -6.72
CA TYR A 145 -11.23 -13.80 -8.00
C TYR A 145 -12.21 -12.61 -7.97
N ASP A 146 -12.66 -12.16 -6.80
CA ASP A 146 -13.65 -11.08 -6.67
C ASP A 146 -13.05 -9.76 -6.14
N ARG A 147 -11.72 -9.58 -6.23
CA ARG A 147 -11.02 -8.42 -5.67
C ARG A 147 -11.59 -7.08 -6.13
N ASP A 148 -11.81 -6.93 -7.43
CA ASP A 148 -12.31 -5.67 -7.99
C ASP A 148 -13.76 -5.38 -7.59
N LEU A 149 -14.48 -6.42 -7.14
CA LEU A 149 -15.86 -6.31 -6.65
C LEU A 149 -15.92 -6.03 -5.14
N GLN A 150 -14.82 -6.14 -4.37
CA GLN A 150 -14.83 -5.98 -2.90
C GLN A 150 -15.48 -4.66 -2.49
N ARG A 151 -15.13 -3.56 -3.18
CA ARG A 151 -15.72 -2.24 -2.91
C ARG A 151 -17.22 -2.20 -3.16
N LEU A 152 -17.69 -2.81 -4.26
CA LEU A 152 -19.12 -2.88 -4.56
C LEU A 152 -19.85 -3.76 -3.54
N ARG A 153 -19.24 -4.88 -3.12
CA ARG A 153 -19.79 -5.77 -2.10
C ARG A 153 -19.93 -5.06 -0.76
N ARG A 154 -18.90 -4.32 -0.29
CA ARG A 154 -19.00 -3.47 0.93
C ARG A 154 -20.19 -2.51 0.92
N LEU A 155 -20.55 -1.99 -0.26
CA LEU A 155 -21.67 -1.06 -0.42
C LEU A 155 -23.04 -1.76 -0.46
N MET A 156 -23.09 -3.01 -0.91
CA MET A 156 -24.33 -3.74 -1.18
C MET A 156 -24.68 -4.79 -0.11
N GLU A 157 -23.68 -5.37 0.53
CA GLU A 157 -23.79 -6.47 1.48
C GLU A 157 -23.52 -5.93 2.90
N GLU A 158 -24.53 -6.00 3.78
CA GLU A 158 -24.46 -5.44 5.14
C GLU A 158 -23.43 -6.17 6.03
N ASP A 159 -23.28 -7.49 5.83
CA ASP A 159 -22.38 -8.36 6.60
C ASP A 159 -21.10 -8.74 5.81
N TYR A 160 -20.66 -7.89 4.89
CA TYR A 160 -19.46 -8.19 4.10
C TYR A 160 -18.19 -8.11 4.96
N GLU A 161 -17.49 -9.23 5.08
CA GLU A 161 -16.16 -9.28 5.69
C GLU A 161 -15.08 -9.19 4.63
N ASP A 162 -14.19 -8.22 4.81
CA ASP A 162 -13.04 -8.08 3.92
C ASP A 162 -12.10 -9.28 4.02
N PRO A 163 -11.68 -9.85 2.87
CA PRO A 163 -10.73 -10.94 2.88
C PRO A 163 -9.38 -10.46 3.42
N LYS A 164 -8.77 -11.31 4.25
CA LYS A 164 -7.45 -11.07 4.85
C LYS A 164 -6.41 -10.83 3.75
N LYS A 165 -5.49 -9.89 4.01
CA LYS A 165 -4.45 -9.45 3.07
C LYS A 165 -3.07 -9.87 3.56
N ILE A 166 -2.10 -9.85 2.66
CA ILE A 166 -0.68 -9.96 2.98
C ILE A 166 -0.15 -8.54 3.23
N LEU A 167 0.54 -8.31 4.34
CA LEU A 167 1.19 -7.04 4.62
C LEU A 167 2.62 -7.06 4.07
N GLU A 168 2.94 -6.18 3.13
CA GLU A 168 4.31 -6.01 2.67
C GLU A 168 5.01 -4.85 3.38
N ILE A 169 6.26 -5.05 3.79
CA ILE A 169 7.07 -4.08 4.54
C ILE A 169 8.23 -3.56 3.69
N ASN A 170 8.45 -2.25 3.70
CA ASN A 170 9.57 -1.60 3.03
C ASN A 170 10.80 -1.51 3.95
N ARG A 171 11.80 -2.36 3.72
CA ARG A 171 13.05 -2.38 4.51
C ARG A 171 13.90 -1.12 4.39
N SER A 172 13.66 -0.28 3.39
CA SER A 172 14.41 0.96 3.18
C SER A 172 13.72 2.19 3.79
N HIS A 173 12.52 2.03 4.35
CA HIS A 173 11.77 3.16 4.88
C HIS A 173 12.28 3.56 6.28
N PRO A 174 12.57 4.85 6.56
CA PRO A 174 13.12 5.28 7.84
C PRO A 174 12.28 4.88 9.07
N LEU A 175 10.94 4.95 8.96
CA LEU A 175 10.04 4.47 10.02
C LEU A 175 10.23 2.97 10.31
N VAL A 176 10.41 2.14 9.28
CA VAL A 176 10.62 0.69 9.46
C VAL A 176 11.97 0.45 10.13
N ALA A 177 13.01 1.17 9.72
CA ALA A 177 14.33 1.12 10.35
C ALA A 177 14.29 1.53 11.82
N ASN A 178 13.58 2.60 12.15
CA ASN A 178 13.44 3.06 13.54
C ASN A 178 12.70 2.05 14.42
N VAL A 179 11.64 1.41 13.90
CA VAL A 179 10.91 0.39 14.66
C VAL A 179 11.73 -0.89 14.82
N ALA A 180 12.47 -1.31 13.78
CA ALA A 180 13.40 -2.43 13.87
C ALA A 180 14.46 -2.15 14.94
N HIS A 181 15.10 -0.98 14.91
CA HIS A 181 16.07 -0.59 15.92
C HIS A 181 15.49 -0.56 17.34
N LEU A 182 14.27 -0.01 17.50
CA LEU A 182 13.59 0.01 18.80
C LEU A 182 13.31 -1.41 19.32
N LEU A 183 12.90 -2.33 18.46
CA LEU A 183 12.68 -3.73 18.83
C LEU A 183 13.96 -4.41 19.36
N HIS A 184 15.12 -4.10 18.78
CA HIS A 184 16.39 -4.69 19.18
C HIS A 184 16.99 -4.05 20.45
N THR A 185 16.69 -2.77 20.70
CA THR A 185 17.21 -2.04 21.85
C THR A 185 16.30 -2.14 23.09
N ASP A 186 14.99 -2.20 22.89
CA ASP A 186 13.98 -2.31 23.95
C ASP A 186 12.76 -3.09 23.44
N ALA A 187 12.89 -4.42 23.35
CA ALA A 187 11.83 -5.29 22.82
C ALA A 187 10.49 -5.23 23.59
N ALA A 188 10.51 -4.70 24.82
CA ALA A 188 9.32 -4.53 25.66
C ALA A 188 8.66 -3.16 25.47
N ASN A 189 9.22 -2.29 24.62
CA ASN A 189 8.70 -0.95 24.43
C ASN A 189 7.28 -0.98 23.85
N PRO A 190 6.28 -0.38 24.52
CA PRO A 190 4.89 -0.44 24.07
C PRO A 190 4.67 0.28 22.73
N LEU A 191 5.56 1.19 22.32
CA LEU A 191 5.44 1.89 21.05
C LEU A 191 5.61 0.98 19.84
N ILE A 192 6.27 -0.17 19.99
CA ILE A 192 6.45 -1.13 18.89
C ILE A 192 5.07 -1.61 18.42
N ASP A 193 4.27 -2.18 19.33
CA ASP A 193 2.97 -2.75 18.97
C ASP A 193 1.97 -1.68 18.54
N VAL A 194 2.00 -0.51 19.20
CA VAL A 194 1.18 0.64 18.80
C VAL A 194 1.51 1.08 17.37
N THR A 195 2.80 1.11 17.01
CA THR A 195 3.23 1.48 15.65
C THR A 195 2.84 0.43 14.62
N VAL A 196 2.95 -0.86 14.95
CA VAL A 196 2.49 -1.97 14.10
C VAL A 196 1.00 -1.83 13.78
N GLU A 197 0.17 -1.66 14.81
CA GLU A 197 -1.29 -1.47 14.65
C GLU A 197 -1.61 -0.22 13.84
N GLN A 198 -0.88 0.88 14.06
CA GLN A 198 -1.10 2.13 13.33
C GLN A 198 -0.70 2.00 11.85
N LEU A 199 0.42 1.34 11.54
CA LEU A 199 0.84 1.07 10.16
C LEU A 199 -0.19 0.22 9.43
N PHE A 200 -0.70 -0.82 10.08
CA PHE A 200 -1.75 -1.67 9.53
C PHE A 200 -3.04 -0.87 9.25
N ALA A 201 -3.51 -0.09 10.22
CA ALA A 201 -4.72 0.72 10.07
C ALA A 201 -4.58 1.82 9.01
N ASN A 202 -3.39 2.41 8.86
CA ASN A 202 -3.10 3.35 7.78
C ASN A 202 -3.19 2.67 6.40
N ALA A 203 -2.62 1.47 6.27
CA ALA A 203 -2.68 0.70 5.03
C ALA A 203 -4.12 0.29 4.69
N GLN A 204 -4.93 -0.09 5.69
CA GLN A 204 -6.36 -0.34 5.52
C GLN A 204 -7.09 0.87 4.96
N LEU A 205 -6.88 2.06 5.54
CA LEU A 205 -7.51 3.29 5.07
C LEU A 205 -7.16 3.62 3.62
N LEU A 206 -5.90 3.44 3.22
CA LEU A 206 -5.47 3.68 1.84
C LEU A 206 -6.10 2.68 0.85
N ASP A 207 -6.43 1.47 1.30
CA ASP A 207 -7.18 0.45 0.56
C ASP A 207 -8.72 0.61 0.70
N GLY A 208 -9.20 1.72 1.30
CA GLY A 208 -10.62 1.99 1.54
C GLY A 208 -11.28 1.04 2.55
N ILE A 209 -10.50 0.27 3.30
CA ILE A 209 -10.99 -0.54 4.42
C ILE A 209 -11.07 0.39 5.62
N GLN A 210 -12.23 0.46 6.27
CA GLN A 210 -12.44 1.38 7.39
C GLN A 210 -12.10 0.70 8.73
N PRO A 211 -10.93 0.96 9.34
CA PRO A 211 -10.65 0.50 10.70
C PRO A 211 -11.54 1.23 11.71
N SER A 212 -11.62 0.68 12.92
CA SER A 212 -12.27 1.34 14.07
C SER A 212 -11.68 2.73 14.32
N PRO A 213 -12.46 3.81 14.14
CA PRO A 213 -11.97 5.16 14.37
C PRO A 213 -11.60 5.41 15.84
N ALA A 214 -12.33 4.80 16.77
CA ALA A 214 -12.09 4.94 18.21
C ALA A 214 -10.70 4.39 18.58
N ASP A 215 -10.39 3.17 18.14
CA ASP A 215 -9.11 2.53 18.45
C ASP A 215 -7.94 3.26 17.75
N MET A 216 -8.17 3.77 16.54
CA MET A 216 -7.18 4.57 15.83
C MET A 216 -6.89 5.89 16.53
N VAL A 217 -7.90 6.62 16.99
CA VAL A 217 -7.71 7.88 17.71
C VAL A 217 -6.89 7.67 18.97
N GLU A 218 -7.17 6.63 19.76
CA GLU A 218 -6.40 6.31 20.96
C GLU A 218 -4.92 6.03 20.63
N ARG A 219 -4.64 5.23 19.59
CA ARG A 219 -3.26 4.96 19.14
C ARG A 219 -2.54 6.21 18.66
N VAL A 220 -3.21 7.05 17.87
CA VAL A 220 -2.65 8.32 17.39
C VAL A 220 -2.29 9.22 18.57
N GLN A 221 -3.17 9.34 19.56
CA GLN A 221 -2.89 10.13 20.76
C GLN A 221 -1.68 9.59 21.54
N LYS A 222 -1.57 8.28 21.75
CA LYS A 222 -0.40 7.66 22.39
C LYS A 222 0.90 7.95 21.65
N LEU A 223 0.89 7.84 20.32
CA LEU A 223 2.05 8.15 19.47
C LEU A 223 2.42 9.64 19.56
N MET A 224 1.42 10.54 19.56
CA MET A 224 1.63 11.97 19.73
C MET A 224 2.23 12.30 21.10
N GLU A 225 1.70 11.72 22.18
CA GLU A 225 2.21 11.90 23.54
C GLU A 225 3.68 11.48 23.66
N ALA A 226 4.04 10.32 23.11
CA ALA A 226 5.41 9.85 23.09
C ALA A 226 6.34 10.79 22.28
N ALA A 227 5.88 11.28 21.13
CA ALA A 227 6.64 12.16 20.26
C ALA A 227 6.90 13.55 20.88
N VAL A 228 5.96 14.08 21.68
CA VAL A 228 6.17 15.36 22.39
C VAL A 228 6.96 15.18 23.69
N ALA A 229 6.83 14.03 24.36
CA ALA A 229 7.58 13.74 25.58
C ALA A 229 9.08 13.57 25.33
N SER A 230 9.48 12.93 24.23
CA SER A 230 10.89 12.73 23.87
C SER A 230 11.67 14.04 23.68
N LYS A 231 11.01 15.12 23.22
CA LYS A 231 11.62 16.45 23.12
C LYS A 231 11.84 17.13 24.47
N SER A 232 11.06 16.79 25.49
CA SER A 232 11.20 17.40 26.83
C SER A 232 12.41 16.87 27.62
N GLN A 233 13.00 15.74 27.22
CA GLN A 233 14.14 15.11 27.88
C GLN A 233 15.49 15.42 27.21
N GLY A 234 15.50 16.17 26.09
CA GLY A 234 16.71 16.50 25.33
C GLY A 234 17.33 17.88 25.62
N ASP A 235 16.70 18.72 26.44
CA ASP A 235 17.11 20.11 26.72
C ASP A 235 17.36 20.42 28.21
N ALA A 236 17.73 19.41 29.02
CA ALA A 236 18.09 19.59 30.44
C ALA A 236 19.47 19.02 30.78
#